data_AF-A0A815BMC6-F1
#
_entry.id   AF-A0A815BMC6-F1
#
_cell.length_a   1.000
_cell.length_b   1.000
_cell.length_c   1.000
_cell.angle_alpha   90.00
_cell.angle_beta   90.00
_cell.angle_gamma   90.00
#
_symmetry.space_group_name_H-M   'P 1'
#
loop_
_entity.id
_entity.type
_entity.pdbx_description
1 polymer ?
#
loop_
_entity_poly.entity_id
_entity_poly.type
_entity_poly.pdbx_seq_one_letter_code
_entity_poly.pdbx_strand_id
1 'polypeptide(L)'
;MSSDSSFITSIVLAQTYLYRFGGPILVFVGTLSCILSLIVFTRKNLRKNPCCIYLVTFNVANFLLVYITLLSATLLLGYGISPISYNMALCRLNVYLALLLDGLSPSYLILASIDRVLITSPNARTRRRSTHRLAYMCIIGVTLFWILFHCYALLAANIVQLTPNYSTCYIESGIYLTFIGYYTLIVKASILPLLMAILGLWTIKNVRSFRGTTVIPIISITGSTAVGSNSAHAKDRQFVRILLIDI
;
A
#
# COMPACT_ATOMS: atom_id res chain seq x y z
N MET A 1 32.30 25.13 14.71
CA MET A 1 32.54 25.10 13.25
C MET A 1 33.20 23.81 12.77
N SER A 2 34.21 23.23 13.44
CA SER A 2 34.75 21.90 13.06
C SER A 2 33.85 20.73 13.47
N SER A 3 33.23 20.77 14.66
CA SER A 3 32.34 19.71 15.15
C SER A 3 31.07 19.51 14.31
N ASP A 4 30.58 20.57 13.67
CA ASP A 4 29.37 20.52 12.84
C ASP A 4 29.63 19.78 11.52
N SER A 5 30.82 19.95 10.95
CA SER A 5 31.23 19.30 9.70
C SER A 5 31.46 17.80 9.84
N SER A 6 32.05 17.34 10.94
CA SER A 6 32.26 15.90 11.21
C SER A 6 30.94 15.18 11.49
N PHE A 7 29.99 15.85 12.14
CA PHE A 7 28.64 15.34 12.35
C PHE A 7 27.87 15.17 11.04
N ILE A 8 27.85 16.19 10.18
CA ILE A 8 27.21 16.13 8.86
C ILE A 8 27.83 15.01 8.01
N THR A 9 29.15 14.88 8.01
CA THR A 9 29.86 13.83 7.24
C THR A 9 29.48 12.42 7.72
N SER A 10 29.35 12.24 9.05
CA SER A 10 28.93 10.96 9.63
C SER A 10 27.51 10.57 9.22
N ILE A 11 26.58 11.54 9.18
CA ILE A 11 25.20 11.32 8.72
C ILE A 11 25.16 10.92 7.25
N VAL A 12 25.86 11.66 6.38
CA VAL A 12 25.89 11.38 4.94
C VAL A 12 26.49 9.99 4.67
N LEU A 13 27.55 9.62 5.40
CA LEU A 13 28.16 8.31 5.29
C LEU A 13 27.19 7.19 5.72
N ALA A 14 26.51 7.37 6.85
CA ALA A 14 25.52 6.42 7.35
C ALA A 14 24.36 6.26 6.36
N GLN A 15 23.83 7.36 5.82
CA GLN A 15 22.80 7.34 4.78
C GLN A 15 23.28 6.59 3.53
N THR A 16 24.50 6.86 3.06
CA THR A 16 25.08 6.19 1.90
C THR A 16 25.15 4.68 2.10
N TYR A 17 25.66 4.22 3.24
CA TYR A 17 25.73 2.78 3.56
C TYR A 17 24.35 2.14 3.68
N LEU A 18 23.39 2.84 4.27
CA LEU A 18 22.02 2.35 4.41
C LEU A 18 21.35 2.16 3.05
N TYR A 19 21.48 3.12 2.12
CA TYR A 19 20.93 2.97 0.78
C TYR A 19 21.73 1.97 -0.06
N ARG A 20 23.05 1.90 0.09
CA ARG A 20 23.91 1.01 -0.68
C ARG A 20 23.70 -0.48 -0.35
N PHE A 21 23.46 -0.82 0.91
CA PHE A 21 23.22 -2.21 1.33
C PHE A 21 21.74 -2.49 1.63
N GLY A 22 21.08 -1.61 2.39
CA GLY A 22 19.67 -1.77 2.77
C GLY A 22 18.72 -1.60 1.58
N GLY A 23 19.01 -0.66 0.67
CA GLY A 23 18.20 -0.42 -0.53
C GLY A 23 17.99 -1.67 -1.39
N PRO A 24 19.06 -2.33 -1.89
CA PRO A 24 18.94 -3.54 -2.69
C PRO A 24 18.25 -4.70 -1.96
N ILE A 25 18.52 -4.87 -0.65
CA ILE A 25 17.86 -5.90 0.16
C ILE A 25 16.36 -5.65 0.23
N LEU A 26 15.94 -4.42 0.49
CA LEU A 26 14.52 -4.06 0.55
C LEU A 26 13.82 -4.21 -0.80
N VAL A 27 14.49 -3.85 -1.91
CA VAL A 27 13.96 -4.08 -3.27
C VAL A 27 13.80 -5.59 -3.52
N PHE A 28 14.80 -6.40 -3.17
CA PHE A 28 14.73 -7.85 -3.33
C PHE A 28 13.61 -8.49 -2.50
N VAL A 29 13.52 -8.16 -1.22
CA VAL A 29 12.47 -8.67 -0.32
C VAL A 29 11.10 -8.17 -0.76
N GLY A 30 10.98 -6.90 -1.14
CA GLY A 30 9.73 -6.30 -1.60
C GLY A 30 9.21 -6.95 -2.89
N THR A 31 10.10 -7.22 -3.85
CA THR A 31 9.74 -7.90 -5.10
C THR A 31 9.32 -9.35 -4.86
N LEU A 32 10.05 -10.08 -4.03
CA LEU A 32 9.68 -11.44 -3.64
C LEU A 32 8.31 -11.47 -2.96
N SER A 33 8.06 -10.55 -2.03
CA SER A 33 6.77 -10.40 -1.35
C SER A 33 5.62 -10.13 -2.33
N CYS A 34 5.82 -9.23 -3.29
CA CYS A 34 4.81 -8.92 -4.30
C CYS A 34 4.49 -10.14 -5.19
N ILE A 35 5.52 -10.87 -5.64
CA ILE A 35 5.35 -12.08 -6.48
C ILE A 35 4.56 -13.14 -5.72
N LEU A 36 4.94 -13.43 -4.48
CA LEU A 36 4.26 -14.41 -3.65
C LEU A 36 2.80 -14.00 -3.38
N SER A 37 2.56 -12.74 -3.05
CA SER A 37 1.22 -12.20 -2.83
C SER A 37 0.35 -12.29 -4.07
N LEU A 38 0.90 -11.99 -5.25
CA LEU A 38 0.20 -12.11 -6.53
C LEU A 38 -0.16 -13.57 -6.83
N ILE A 39 0.75 -14.51 -6.60
CA ILE A 39 0.50 -15.95 -6.77
C ILE A 39 -0.65 -16.41 -5.86
N VAL A 40 -0.66 -15.98 -4.60
CA VAL A 40 -1.71 -16.33 -3.64
C VAL A 40 -3.06 -15.77 -4.08
N PHE A 41 -3.14 -14.46 -4.35
CA PHE A 41 -4.41 -13.80 -4.69
C PHE A 41 -4.96 -14.19 -6.07
N THR A 42 -4.11 -14.66 -6.99
CA THR A 42 -4.53 -15.11 -8.32
C THR A 42 -5.15 -16.52 -8.32
N ARG A 43 -5.05 -17.28 -7.21
CA ARG A 43 -5.69 -18.60 -7.11
C ARG A 43 -7.20 -18.52 -7.32
N LYS A 44 -7.74 -19.39 -8.20
CA LYS A 44 -9.18 -19.45 -8.58
C LYS A 44 -10.15 -19.46 -7.40
N ASN A 45 -9.74 -20.04 -6.27
CA ASN A 45 -10.53 -20.11 -5.05
C ASN A 45 -10.70 -18.75 -4.34
N LEU A 46 -9.75 -17.82 -4.48
CA LEU A 46 -9.76 -16.53 -3.79
C LEU A 46 -10.36 -15.41 -4.65
N ARG A 47 -10.23 -15.50 -5.98
CA ARG A 47 -10.80 -14.55 -6.95
C ARG A 47 -12.32 -14.38 -6.90
N LYS A 48 -13.04 -15.26 -6.19
CA LYS A 48 -14.49 -15.12 -5.98
C LYS A 48 -14.84 -13.91 -5.09
N ASN A 49 -13.93 -13.51 -4.20
CA ASN A 49 -14.13 -12.40 -3.29
C ASN A 49 -13.67 -11.07 -3.92
N PRO A 50 -14.53 -10.03 -3.96
CA PRO A 50 -14.16 -8.72 -4.50
C PRO A 50 -13.01 -8.07 -3.72
N CYS A 51 -12.89 -8.33 -2.41
CA CYS A 51 -11.74 -7.96 -1.58
C CYS A 51 -10.38 -8.29 -2.23
N CYS A 52 -10.26 -9.44 -2.91
CA CYS A 52 -9.00 -9.85 -3.53
C CYS A 52 -8.58 -8.91 -4.67
N ILE A 53 -9.53 -8.26 -5.35
CA ILE A 53 -9.22 -7.30 -6.42
C ILE A 53 -8.53 -6.06 -5.84
N TYR A 54 -9.00 -5.55 -4.70
CA TYR A 54 -8.35 -4.45 -4.00
C TYR A 54 -6.93 -4.82 -3.53
N LEU A 55 -6.74 -6.04 -3.02
CA LEU A 55 -5.41 -6.49 -2.59
C LEU A 55 -4.44 -6.72 -3.73
N VAL A 56 -4.92 -7.19 -4.89
CA VAL A 56 -4.09 -7.30 -6.11
C VAL A 56 -3.69 -5.91 -6.61
N THR A 57 -4.64 -4.97 -6.70
CA THR A 57 -4.34 -3.60 -7.13
C THR A 57 -3.41 -2.87 -6.16
N PHE A 58 -3.57 -3.08 -4.86
CA PHE A 58 -2.63 -2.66 -3.82
C PHE A 58 -1.22 -3.22 -4.04
N ASN A 59 -1.09 -4.53 -4.28
CA ASN A 59 0.22 -5.15 -4.52
C ASN A 59 0.89 -4.60 -5.77
N VAL A 60 0.14 -4.40 -6.86
CA VAL A 60 0.67 -3.81 -8.09
C VAL A 60 1.13 -2.37 -7.85
N ALA A 61 0.35 -1.56 -7.12
CA ALA A 61 0.73 -0.19 -6.79
C ALA A 61 2.00 -0.13 -5.93
N ASN A 62 2.13 -0.99 -4.91
CA ASN A 62 3.34 -1.05 -4.09
C ASN A 62 4.55 -1.57 -4.85
N PHE A 63 4.36 -2.55 -5.73
CA PHE A 63 5.43 -3.02 -6.60
C PHE A 63 5.99 -1.84 -7.41
N LEU A 64 5.11 -1.11 -8.12
CA LEU A 64 5.52 0.07 -8.88
C LEU A 64 6.17 1.14 -7.99
N LEU A 65 5.64 1.37 -6.79
CA LEU A 65 6.19 2.34 -5.84
C LEU A 65 7.63 1.98 -5.47
N VAL A 66 7.91 0.73 -5.11
CA VAL A 66 9.26 0.25 -4.76
C VAL A 66 10.25 0.50 -5.90
N TYR A 67 9.88 0.24 -7.15
CA TYR A 67 10.76 0.51 -8.29
C TYR A 67 10.92 1.99 -8.61
N ILE A 68 9.88 2.80 -8.43
CA ILE A 68 9.92 4.22 -8.80
C ILE A 68 10.64 5.04 -7.73
N THR A 69 10.43 4.75 -6.45
CA THR A 69 11.00 5.52 -5.33
C THR A 69 12.24 4.87 -4.76
N LEU A 70 12.13 3.64 -4.25
CA LEU A 70 13.20 3.02 -3.48
C LEU A 70 14.41 2.65 -4.35
N LEU A 71 14.18 2.07 -5.54
CA LEU A 71 15.28 1.78 -6.47
C LEU A 71 15.97 3.07 -6.94
N SER A 72 15.20 4.09 -7.27
CA SER A 72 15.71 5.41 -7.67
C SER A 72 16.53 6.07 -6.57
N ALA A 73 16.04 6.06 -5.33
CA ALA A 73 16.75 6.58 -4.17
C ALA A 73 18.03 5.77 -3.88
N THR A 74 17.98 4.45 -4.05
CA THR A 74 19.13 3.55 -3.90
C THR A 74 20.23 3.85 -4.91
N LEU A 75 19.87 4.03 -6.19
CA LEU A 75 20.80 4.40 -7.26
C LEU A 75 21.45 5.76 -6.98
N LEU A 76 20.64 6.75 -6.58
CA LEU A 76 21.11 8.11 -6.34
C LEU A 76 21.98 8.24 -5.08
N LEU A 77 21.48 7.76 -3.94
CA LEU A 77 22.12 7.95 -2.63
C LEU A 77 23.17 6.88 -2.31
N GLY A 78 23.01 5.67 -2.83
CA GLY A 78 23.93 4.55 -2.58
C GLY A 78 25.07 4.47 -3.60
N TYR A 79 24.79 4.78 -4.88
CA TYR A 79 25.74 4.60 -5.99
C TYR A 79 26.09 5.90 -6.74
N GLY A 80 25.44 7.03 -6.41
CA GLY A 80 25.68 8.31 -7.07
C GLY A 80 25.17 8.38 -8.52
N ILE A 81 24.30 7.45 -8.94
CA ILE A 81 23.77 7.39 -10.30
C ILE A 81 22.40 8.09 -10.30
N SER A 82 22.25 9.13 -11.10
CA SER A 82 21.03 9.95 -11.18
C SER A 82 20.30 9.80 -12.53
N PRO A 83 19.72 8.61 -12.84
CA PRO A 83 19.07 8.38 -14.13
C PRO A 83 17.90 9.35 -14.40
N ILE A 84 17.24 9.80 -13.33
CA ILE A 84 16.10 10.70 -13.36
C ILE A 84 16.52 12.14 -13.67
N SER A 85 17.77 12.51 -13.36
CA SER A 85 18.28 13.87 -13.56
C SER A 85 18.79 14.12 -14.98
N TYR A 86 18.80 13.11 -15.86
CA TYR A 86 19.17 13.29 -17.28
C TYR A 86 18.07 13.94 -18.12
N ASN A 87 16.80 13.77 -17.74
CA ASN A 87 15.66 14.26 -18.52
C ASN A 87 14.61 14.88 -17.61
N MET A 88 14.27 16.15 -17.87
CA MET A 88 13.25 16.89 -17.12
C MET A 88 11.89 16.19 -17.14
N ALA A 89 11.51 15.59 -18.27
CA ALA A 89 10.24 14.85 -18.38
C ALA A 89 10.26 13.59 -17.49
N LEU A 90 11.40 12.89 -17.42
CA LEU A 90 11.56 11.72 -16.56
C LEU A 90 11.53 12.10 -15.08
N CYS A 91 12.15 13.23 -14.72
CA CYS A 91 12.07 13.82 -13.38
C CYS A 91 10.63 14.11 -12.94
N ARG A 92 9.89 14.86 -13.75
CA ARG A 92 8.49 15.20 -13.48
C ARG A 92 7.61 13.97 -13.37
N LEU A 93 7.78 13.02 -14.29
CA LEU A 93 7.03 11.78 -14.30
C LEU A 93 7.35 10.92 -13.06
N ASN A 94 8.62 10.82 -12.67
CA ASN A 94 9.03 10.03 -11.51
C ASN A 94 8.43 10.58 -10.21
N VAL A 95 8.54 11.90 -9.98
CA VAL A 95 7.96 12.57 -8.78
C VAL A 95 6.45 12.44 -8.76
N TYR A 96 5.79 12.67 -9.91
CA TYR A 96 4.34 12.51 -10.01
C TYR A 96 3.88 11.09 -9.71
N LEU A 97 4.51 10.08 -10.33
CA LEU A 97 4.17 8.67 -10.10
C LEU A 97 4.47 8.25 -8.66
N ALA A 98 5.55 8.75 -8.07
CA ALA A 98 5.88 8.49 -6.68
C ALA A 98 4.75 8.97 -5.75
N LEU A 99 4.31 10.23 -5.88
CA LEU A 99 3.22 10.79 -5.07
C LEU A 99 1.89 10.07 -5.32
N LEU A 100 1.58 9.80 -6.59
CA LEU A 100 0.36 9.10 -6.98
C LEU A 100 0.30 7.70 -6.34
N LEU A 101 1.34 6.89 -6.51
CA LEU A 101 1.39 5.52 -5.99
C LEU A 101 1.43 5.50 -4.46
N ASP A 102 2.12 6.46 -3.85
CA ASP A 102 2.20 6.61 -2.40
C ASP A 102 0.84 6.91 -1.74
N GLY A 103 -0.05 7.62 -2.45
CA GLY A 103 -1.44 7.85 -2.05
C GLY A 103 -2.39 6.68 -2.38
N LEU A 104 -2.18 6.03 -3.53
CA LEU A 104 -3.03 4.92 -3.99
C LEU A 104 -2.90 3.67 -3.13
N SER A 105 -1.68 3.28 -2.74
CA SER A 105 -1.43 2.09 -1.93
C SER A 105 -2.31 2.06 -0.66
N PRO A 106 -2.22 3.01 0.28
CA PRO A 106 -3.04 2.94 1.49
C PRO A 106 -4.54 3.10 1.20
N SER A 107 -4.92 3.80 0.13
CA SER A 107 -6.33 3.96 -0.25
C SER A 107 -6.96 2.62 -0.68
N TYR A 108 -6.25 1.82 -1.49
CA TYR A 108 -6.71 0.49 -1.86
C TYR A 108 -6.78 -0.46 -0.66
N LEU A 109 -5.84 -0.31 0.29
CA LEU A 109 -5.85 -1.11 1.52
C LEU A 109 -7.05 -0.78 2.42
N ILE A 110 -7.42 0.50 2.54
CA ILE A 110 -8.63 0.92 3.26
C ILE A 110 -9.88 0.36 2.57
N LEU A 111 -9.98 0.47 1.25
CA LEU A 111 -11.10 -0.08 0.49
C LEU A 111 -11.23 -1.60 0.69
N ALA A 112 -10.10 -2.32 0.69
CA ALA A 112 -10.08 -3.75 0.98
C ALA A 112 -10.61 -4.06 2.40
N SER A 113 -10.23 -3.25 3.38
CA SER A 113 -10.69 -3.38 4.77
C SER A 113 -12.19 -3.10 4.91
N ILE A 114 -12.70 -2.05 4.26
CA ILE A 114 -14.13 -1.73 4.23
C ILE A 114 -14.92 -2.88 3.60
N ASP A 115 -14.47 -3.41 2.45
CA ASP A 115 -15.12 -4.53 1.78
C ASP A 115 -15.18 -5.77 2.69
N ARG A 116 -14.13 -6.06 3.45
CA ARG A 116 -14.15 -7.14 4.45
C ARG A 116 -15.13 -6.90 5.59
N VAL A 117 -15.25 -5.68 6.11
CA VAL A 117 -16.27 -5.35 7.13
C VAL A 117 -17.67 -5.59 6.57
N LEU A 118 -17.91 -5.23 5.31
CA LEU A 118 -19.21 -5.46 4.64
C LEU A 118 -19.52 -6.95 4.47
N ILE A 119 -18.54 -7.75 4.03
CA ILE A 119 -18.71 -9.21 3.84
C ILE A 119 -18.94 -9.91 5.18
N THR A 120 -18.21 -9.50 6.22
CA THR A 120 -18.31 -10.06 7.57
C THR A 120 -19.51 -9.51 8.36
N SER A 121 -20.35 -8.65 7.78
CA SER A 121 -21.51 -8.09 8.49
C SER A 121 -22.62 -9.13 8.72
N PRO A 122 -23.32 -9.10 9.88
CA PRO A 122 -24.48 -9.94 10.16
C PRO A 122 -25.65 -9.73 9.20
N ASN A 123 -25.77 -8.54 8.61
CA ASN A 123 -26.90 -8.21 7.75
C ASN A 123 -26.67 -8.69 6.30
N ALA A 124 -27.55 -9.58 5.82
CA ALA A 124 -27.50 -10.11 4.46
C ALA A 124 -27.60 -9.02 3.37
N ARG A 125 -28.33 -7.93 3.63
CA ARG A 125 -28.42 -6.79 2.69
C ARG A 125 -27.08 -6.06 2.57
N THR A 126 -26.37 -5.90 3.68
CA THR A 126 -25.03 -5.27 3.72
C THR A 126 -24.00 -6.15 3.01
N ARG A 127 -24.03 -7.46 3.24
CA ARG A 127 -23.13 -8.42 2.55
C ARG A 127 -23.32 -8.40 1.04
N ARG A 128 -24.56 -8.26 0.55
CA ARG A 128 -24.88 -8.19 -0.89
C ARG A 128 -24.35 -6.93 -1.59
N ARG A 129 -23.95 -5.88 -0.85
CA ARG A 129 -23.35 -4.67 -1.43
C ARG A 129 -21.92 -4.91 -1.92
N SER A 130 -21.20 -5.87 -1.34
CA SER A 130 -19.87 -6.27 -1.77
C SER A 130 -19.97 -7.02 -3.11
N THR A 131 -19.79 -6.29 -4.20
CA THR A 131 -19.87 -6.82 -5.57
C THR A 131 -18.61 -6.44 -6.35
N HIS A 132 -18.24 -7.28 -7.32
CA HIS A 132 -17.11 -7.00 -8.22
C HIS A 132 -17.28 -5.66 -8.96
N ARG A 133 -18.50 -5.33 -9.37
CA ARG A 133 -18.80 -4.06 -10.05
C ARG A 133 -18.51 -2.86 -9.16
N LEU A 134 -18.97 -2.90 -7.90
CA LEU A 134 -18.67 -1.84 -6.95
C LEU A 134 -17.15 -1.74 -6.71
N ALA A 135 -16.45 -2.88 -6.63
CA ALA A 135 -15.01 -2.88 -6.44
C ALA A 135 -14.26 -2.15 -7.55
N TYR A 136 -14.56 -2.45 -8.82
CA TYR A 136 -13.97 -1.73 -9.94
C TYR A 136 -14.34 -0.25 -9.95
N MET A 137 -15.59 0.11 -9.64
CA MET A 137 -16.00 1.52 -9.58
C MET A 137 -15.27 2.29 -8.47
N CYS A 138 -15.10 1.69 -7.28
CA CYS A 138 -14.34 2.30 -6.19
C CYS A 138 -12.86 2.45 -6.52
N ILE A 139 -12.24 1.43 -7.13
CA ILE A 139 -10.84 1.49 -7.57
C ILE A 139 -10.68 2.64 -8.56
N ILE A 140 -11.46 2.65 -9.64
CA ILE A 140 -11.39 3.69 -10.68
C ILE A 140 -11.63 5.08 -10.09
N GLY A 141 -12.65 5.24 -9.24
CA GLY A 141 -12.97 6.52 -8.61
C GLY A 141 -11.83 7.04 -7.74
N VAL A 142 -11.22 6.19 -6.92
CA VAL A 142 -10.06 6.55 -6.10
C VAL A 142 -8.84 6.84 -6.97
N THR A 143 -8.58 6.04 -8.00
CA THR A 143 -7.48 6.28 -8.94
C THR A 143 -7.60 7.65 -9.59
N LEU A 144 -8.78 7.99 -10.10
CA LEU A 144 -9.03 9.28 -10.75
C LEU A 144 -8.91 10.44 -9.76
N PHE A 145 -9.43 10.31 -8.54
CA PHE A 145 -9.28 11.32 -7.50
C PHE A 145 -7.81 11.66 -7.26
N TRP A 146 -6.96 10.66 -7.09
CA TRP A 146 -5.54 10.87 -6.83
C TRP A 146 -4.75 11.37 -8.04
N ILE A 147 -5.12 10.93 -9.25
CA ILE A 147 -4.55 11.47 -10.50
C ILE A 147 -4.77 12.98 -10.58
N LEU A 148 -5.99 13.43 -10.29
CA LEU A 148 -6.36 14.85 -10.32
C LEU A 148 -5.68 15.62 -9.17
N PHE A 149 -5.67 15.07 -7.96
CA PHE A 149 -5.08 15.69 -6.78
C PHE A 149 -3.58 15.96 -6.94
N HIS A 150 -2.84 15.01 -7.53
CA HIS A 150 -1.40 15.16 -7.76
C HIS A 150 -1.04 15.75 -9.13
N CYS A 151 -2.01 16.14 -9.96
CA CYS A 151 -1.73 16.67 -11.30
C CYS A 151 -0.74 17.85 -11.27
N TYR A 152 -0.85 18.72 -10.26
CA TYR A 152 0.06 19.85 -10.06
C TYR A 152 1.53 19.44 -9.85
N ALA A 153 1.81 18.23 -9.34
CA ALA A 153 3.18 17.74 -9.15
C ALA A 153 3.96 17.61 -10.47
N LEU A 154 3.27 17.37 -11.60
CA LEU A 154 3.92 17.31 -12.92
C LEU A 154 4.55 18.64 -13.33
N LEU A 155 4.02 19.76 -12.82
CA LEU A 155 4.53 21.10 -13.14
C LEU A 155 5.54 21.60 -12.09
N ALA A 156 5.36 21.20 -10.83
CA ALA A 156 6.16 21.69 -9.71
C ALA A 156 7.55 21.02 -9.56
N ALA A 157 7.79 19.90 -10.23
CA ALA A 157 9.07 19.19 -10.16
C ALA A 157 10.10 19.75 -11.14
N ASN A 158 11.30 20.03 -10.64
CA ASN A 158 12.43 20.58 -11.39
C ASN A 158 13.74 19.85 -11.05
N ILE A 159 14.70 19.90 -11.96
CA ILE A 159 16.07 19.39 -11.72
C ILE A 159 16.88 20.51 -11.09
N VAL A 160 17.39 20.27 -9.89
CA VAL A 160 18.21 21.23 -9.13
C VAL A 160 19.64 20.69 -9.05
N GLN A 161 20.62 21.55 -9.36
CA GLN A 161 22.04 21.25 -9.17
C GLN A 161 22.44 21.64 -7.75
N LEU A 162 22.82 20.66 -6.91
CA LEU A 162 23.33 20.92 -5.57
C LEU A 162 24.85 21.14 -5.57
N THR A 163 25.55 20.58 -6.56
CA THR A 163 27.01 20.63 -6.67
C THR A 163 27.37 20.48 -8.16
N PRO A 164 28.55 20.94 -8.65
CA PRO A 164 28.87 20.94 -10.09
C PRO A 164 28.73 19.57 -10.79
N ASN A 165 28.83 18.48 -10.03
CA ASN A 165 28.72 17.10 -10.52
C ASN A 165 27.50 16.35 -9.96
N TYR A 166 26.58 17.02 -9.26
CA TYR A 166 25.45 16.38 -8.58
C TYR A 166 24.13 17.14 -8.82
N SER A 167 23.29 16.56 -9.67
CA SER A 167 21.94 17.01 -9.97
C SER A 167 20.92 16.05 -9.39
N THR A 168 19.91 16.59 -8.70
CA THR A 168 18.79 15.82 -8.16
C THR A 168 17.47 16.32 -8.72
N CYS A 169 16.48 15.43 -8.78
CA CYS A 169 15.11 15.78 -9.11
C CYS A 169 14.36 16.06 -7.81
N TYR A 170 13.84 17.27 -7.65
CA TYR A 170 13.16 17.67 -6.42
C TYR A 170 12.00 18.63 -6.70
N ILE A 171 11.01 18.65 -5.80
CA ILE A 171 9.93 19.64 -5.84
C ILE A 171 10.48 20.92 -5.23
N GLU A 172 10.50 21.99 -6.01
CA GLU A 172 11.03 23.27 -5.55
C GLU A 172 10.33 23.73 -4.25
N SER A 173 11.11 24.27 -3.32
CA SER A 173 10.61 24.68 -2.00
C SER A 173 9.51 25.73 -2.16
N GLY A 174 8.33 25.45 -1.62
CA GLY A 174 7.18 26.36 -1.74
C GLY A 174 5.95 25.83 -1.01
N ILE A 175 4.84 26.56 -1.16
CA ILE A 175 3.55 26.26 -0.50
C ILE A 175 3.09 24.83 -0.80
N TYR A 176 3.35 24.32 -2.01
CA TYR A 176 2.97 22.97 -2.42
C TYR A 176 3.70 21.87 -1.64
N LEU A 177 5.00 22.01 -1.42
CA LEU A 177 5.79 21.05 -0.65
C LEU A 177 5.34 21.02 0.82
N THR A 178 5.10 22.20 1.40
CA THR A 178 4.57 22.33 2.76
C THR A 178 3.18 21.69 2.88
N PHE A 179 2.31 21.92 1.90
CA PHE A 179 0.98 21.31 1.85
C PHE A 179 1.05 19.78 1.77
N ILE A 180 1.91 19.22 0.89
CA ILE A 180 2.14 17.77 0.83
C ILE A 180 2.65 17.24 2.17
N GLY A 181 3.57 17.96 2.83
CA GLY A 181 4.12 17.56 4.13
C GLY A 181 3.04 17.49 5.23
N TYR A 182 2.20 18.53 5.35
CA TYR A 182 1.08 18.50 6.30
C TYR A 182 0.07 17.41 5.97
N TYR A 183 -0.26 17.26 4.68
CA TYR A 183 -1.16 16.22 4.21
C TYR A 183 -0.65 14.81 4.57
N THR A 184 0.61 14.52 4.28
CA THR A 184 1.22 13.22 4.59
C THR A 184 1.28 12.96 6.09
N LEU A 185 1.63 13.96 6.89
CA LEU A 185 1.68 13.81 8.35
C LEU A 185 0.29 13.57 8.95
N ILE A 186 -0.70 14.40 8.62
CA ILE A 186 -2.04 14.30 9.21
C ILE A 186 -2.76 13.05 8.69
N VAL A 187 -2.79 12.88 7.37
CA VAL A 187 -3.60 11.83 6.75
C VAL A 187 -2.89 10.48 6.84
N LYS A 188 -1.63 10.39 6.42
CA LYS A 188 -0.93 9.10 6.39
C LYS A 188 -0.40 8.65 7.75
N ALA A 189 0.13 9.56 8.57
CA ALA A 189 0.69 9.15 9.86
C ALA A 189 -0.36 8.97 10.95
N SER A 190 -1.50 9.68 10.89
CA SER A 190 -2.53 9.61 11.94
C SER A 190 -3.83 8.98 11.48
N ILE A 191 -4.49 9.52 10.46
CA ILE A 191 -5.86 9.11 10.11
C ILE A 191 -5.90 7.69 9.52
N LEU A 192 -4.99 7.37 8.60
CA LEU A 192 -4.93 6.07 7.93
C LEU A 192 -4.74 4.90 8.92
N PRO A 193 -3.74 4.92 9.82
CA PRO A 193 -3.54 3.86 10.80
C PRO A 193 -4.73 3.70 11.75
N LEU A 194 -5.32 4.81 12.21
CA LEU A 194 -6.49 4.77 13.09
C LEU A 194 -7.69 4.14 12.40
N LEU A 195 -7.96 4.53 11.15
CA LEU A 195 -9.06 3.97 10.37
C LEU A 195 -8.86 2.48 10.13
N MET A 196 -7.65 2.06 9.75
CA MET A 196 -7.30 0.66 9.56
C MET A 196 -7.45 -0.15 10.85
N ALA A 197 -7.01 0.38 11.99
CA ALA A 197 -7.17 -0.26 13.30
C ALA A 197 -8.65 -0.43 13.67
N ILE A 198 -9.47 0.62 13.49
CA ILE A 198 -10.91 0.57 13.78
C ILE A 198 -11.60 -0.47 12.88
N LEU A 199 -11.34 -0.46 11.57
CA LEU A 199 -11.92 -1.41 10.62
C LEU A 199 -11.45 -2.85 10.90
N GLY A 200 -10.20 -3.03 11.28
CA GLY A 200 -9.63 -4.32 11.69
C GLY A 200 -10.31 -4.88 12.94
N LEU A 201 -10.42 -4.07 14.00
CA LEU A 201 -11.13 -4.43 15.23
C LEU A 201 -12.60 -4.76 14.97
N TRP A 202 -13.27 -3.99 14.12
CA TRP A 202 -14.65 -4.24 13.76
C TRP A 202 -14.82 -5.55 12.99
N THR A 203 -13.92 -5.84 12.05
CA THR A 203 -13.88 -7.13 11.34
C THR A 203 -13.73 -8.30 12.33
N ILE A 204 -12.80 -8.18 13.30
CA ILE A 204 -12.59 -9.21 14.33
C ILE A 204 -13.85 -9.39 15.19
N LYS A 205 -14.48 -8.29 15.62
CA LYS A 205 -15.71 -8.34 16.43
C LYS A 205 -16.83 -9.04 15.67
N ASN A 206 -17.02 -8.72 14.39
CA ASN A 206 -18.05 -9.35 13.57
C ASN A 206 -17.80 -10.85 13.40
N VAL A 207 -16.57 -11.26 13.07
CA VAL A 207 -16.20 -12.68 12.94
C VAL A 207 -16.35 -13.45 14.26
N ARG A 208 -15.99 -12.83 15.40
CA ARG A 208 -16.18 -13.44 16.73
C ARG A 208 -17.66 -13.56 17.09
N SER A 209 -18.48 -12.57 16.77
CA SER A 209 -19.94 -12.61 17.00
C SER A 209 -20.59 -13.79 16.29
N PHE A 210 -20.21 -14.05 15.04
CA PHE A 210 -20.70 -15.22 14.30
C PHE A 210 -20.26 -16.56 14.89
N ARG A 211 -19.04 -16.64 15.45
CA ARG A 211 -18.56 -17.85 16.14
C ARG A 211 -19.26 -18.11 17.47
N GLY A 212 -19.64 -17.05 18.20
CA GLY A 212 -20.39 -17.18 19.45
C GLY A 212 -21.80 -17.75 19.26
N THR A 213 -22.43 -17.50 18.11
CA THR A 213 -23.79 -18.00 17.81
C THR A 213 -23.79 -19.36 17.10
N THR A 214 -22.65 -19.80 16.55
CA THR A 214 -22.54 -21.10 15.83
C THR A 214 -21.90 -22.18 16.73
N VAL A 215 -22.37 -22.28 17.97
CA VAL A 215 -22.27 -23.50 18.78
C VAL A 215 -23.70 -23.90 19.16
N ILE A 216 -24.46 -24.35 18.16
CA ILE A 216 -25.60 -25.24 18.42
C ILE A 216 -25.23 -26.54 17.70
N PRO A 217 -24.90 -27.62 18.43
CA PRO A 217 -24.81 -28.93 17.82
C PRO A 217 -26.26 -29.36 17.55
N ILE A 218 -26.76 -29.08 16.34
CA ILE A 218 -27.98 -29.75 15.89
C ILE A 218 -27.58 -31.19 15.58
N ILE A 219 -27.73 -32.05 16.59
CA ILE A 219 -27.85 -33.49 16.40
C ILE A 219 -29.03 -33.68 15.45
N SER A 220 -28.74 -33.87 14.17
CA SER A 220 -29.69 -34.35 13.18
C SER A 220 -29.14 -35.66 12.65
N ILE A 221 -29.73 -36.73 13.18
CA ILE A 221 -29.62 -38.09 12.69
C ILE A 221 -30.22 -38.09 11.28
N THR A 222 -29.38 -38.06 10.25
CA THR A 222 -29.50 -38.82 8.97
C THR A 222 -28.46 -38.30 7.98
N GLY A 223 -27.76 -39.23 7.34
CA GLY A 223 -26.53 -38.98 6.58
C GLY A 223 -26.74 -38.19 5.29
N SER A 224 -25.77 -37.31 5.00
CA SER A 224 -25.12 -37.12 3.68
C SER A 224 -24.40 -35.76 3.60
N THR A 225 -23.08 -35.82 3.40
CA THR A 225 -22.19 -34.79 2.80
C THR A 225 -22.12 -33.39 3.42
N ALA A 226 -21.34 -33.23 4.50
CA ALA A 226 -20.86 -31.94 5.00
C ALA A 226 -19.34 -31.77 4.74
N VAL A 227 -18.95 -31.37 3.52
CA VAL A 227 -17.53 -31.09 3.18
C VAL A 227 -17.29 -29.63 2.73
N GLY A 228 -18.34 -28.80 2.59
CA GLY A 228 -18.23 -27.44 2.03
C GLY A 228 -17.90 -26.30 3.01
N SER A 229 -18.30 -26.40 4.29
CA SER A 229 -18.31 -25.26 5.23
C SER A 229 -16.95 -24.98 5.90
N ASN A 230 -16.21 -26.03 6.26
CA ASN A 230 -14.93 -25.90 6.98
C ASN A 230 -13.82 -25.24 6.15
N SER A 231 -13.84 -25.38 4.82
CA SER A 231 -12.84 -24.78 3.91
C SER A 231 -13.03 -23.27 3.74
N ALA A 232 -14.27 -22.78 3.75
CA ALA A 232 -14.55 -21.33 3.72
C ALA A 232 -14.08 -20.65 5.02
N HIS A 233 -14.35 -21.28 6.16
CA HIS A 233 -13.94 -20.80 7.48
C HIS A 233 -12.41 -20.80 7.70
N ALA A 234 -11.69 -21.75 7.09
CA ALA A 234 -10.22 -21.78 7.11
C ALA A 234 -9.61 -20.67 6.25
N LYS A 235 -10.22 -20.35 5.10
CA LYS A 235 -9.79 -19.26 4.20
C LYS A 235 -10.00 -17.88 4.82
N ASP A 236 -11.13 -17.63 5.46
CA ASP A 236 -11.37 -16.38 6.19
C ASP A 236 -10.35 -16.18 7.33
N ARG A 237 -9.96 -17.28 8.00
CA ARG A 237 -8.92 -17.26 9.05
C ARG A 237 -7.54 -16.90 8.47
N GLN A 238 -7.21 -17.35 7.25
CA GLN A 238 -5.98 -16.95 6.56
C GLN A 238 -5.98 -15.48 6.17
N PHE A 239 -7.11 -14.96 5.67
CA PHE A 239 -7.21 -13.55 5.29
C PHE A 239 -7.10 -12.60 6.49
N VAL A 240 -7.74 -12.91 7.63
CA VAL A 240 -7.60 -12.12 8.87
C VAL A 240 -6.15 -12.11 9.34
N ARG A 241 -5.44 -13.25 9.23
CA ARG A 241 -4.02 -13.34 9.61
C ARG A 241 -3.11 -12.54 8.68
N ILE A 242 -3.41 -12.49 7.38
CA ILE A 242 -2.65 -11.68 6.39
C ILE A 242 -2.79 -10.18 6.72
N LEU A 243 -4.01 -9.68 6.99
CA LEU A 243 -4.17 -8.26 7.34
C LEU A 243 -3.53 -7.89 8.69
N LEU A 244 -3.47 -8.80 9.66
CA LEU A 244 -2.79 -8.55 10.93
C LEU A 244 -1.26 -8.59 10.82
N ILE A 245 -0.71 -9.20 9.77
CA ILE A 245 0.74 -9.22 9.49
C ILE A 245 1.14 -8.01 8.63
N ASP A 246 0.21 -7.46 7.85
CA ASP A 246 0.42 -6.25 7.02
C ASP A 246 0.17 -4.93 7.78
N ILE A 247 -0.24 -4.97 9.07
CA ILE A 247 -0.28 -3.83 10.01
C ILE A 247 1.08 -3.73 10.70
#